data_AF-A0A094PD30-F1
#
_entry.id   AF-A0A094PD30-F1
#
_cell.length_a   1.000
_cell.length_b   1.000
_cell.length_c   1.000
_cell.angle_alpha   90.00
_cell.angle_beta   90.00
_cell.angle_gamma   90.00
#
_symmetry.space_group_name_H-M   'P 1'
#
loop_
_entity.id
_entity.type
_entity.pdbx_description
1 polymer ?
#
loop_
_entity_poly.entity_id
_entity_poly.type
_entity_poly.pdbx_seq_one_letter_code
_entity_poly.pdbx_strand_id
1 'polypeptide(L)'
;MVKASRQSALERIKQPIRSSAGFVTVELAIAIATLALAVSTIVAGLSLYLSQLNLVDTAHTAARMAARGEVMRIPTGVRMQQSFVDGVLYVNVARDISFLSKSMQLQATASVVVE
;
A
#
# COMPACT_ATOMS: atom_id res chain seq x y z
N MET A 1 21.98 27.44 62.76
CA MET A 1 21.74 28.05 61.43
C MET A 1 21.67 27.07 60.25
N VAL A 2 21.63 25.74 60.45
CA VAL A 2 21.70 24.73 59.37
C VAL A 2 20.32 24.22 58.88
N LYS A 3 19.24 24.42 59.65
CA LYS A 3 17.90 23.91 59.31
C LYS A 3 17.22 24.65 58.14
N ALA A 4 17.45 25.96 58.00
CA ALA A 4 16.82 26.78 56.97
C ALA A 4 17.27 26.42 55.54
N SER A 5 18.53 25.98 55.37
CA SER A 5 19.08 25.57 54.06
C SER A 5 18.57 24.21 53.58
N ARG A 6 18.15 23.33 54.50
CA ARG A 6 17.56 22.02 54.13
C ARG A 6 16.09 22.14 53.68
N GLN A 7 15.34 23.10 54.22
CA GLN A 7 13.94 23.30 53.86
C GLN A 7 13.77 23.84 52.43
N SER A 8 14.64 24.76 52.00
CA SER A 8 14.63 25.29 50.62
C SER A 8 15.05 24.27 49.55
N ALA A 9 15.91 23.30 49.91
CA ALA A 9 16.28 22.18 49.04
C ALA A 9 15.13 21.17 48.88
N LEU A 10 14.38 20.90 49.96
CA LEU A 10 13.23 20.00 49.93
C LEU A 10 12.01 20.61 49.22
N GLU A 11 11.83 21.93 49.26
CA GLU A 11 10.77 22.59 48.47
C GLU A 11 11.06 22.58 46.96
N ARG A 12 12.33 22.65 46.54
CA ARG A 12 12.69 22.53 45.12
C ARG A 12 12.43 21.13 44.53
N ILE A 13 12.45 20.09 45.36
CA ILE A 13 12.15 18.70 44.93
C ILE A 13 10.64 18.48 44.75
N LYS A 14 9.80 19.39 45.27
CA LYS A 14 8.34 19.32 45.17
C LYS A 14 7.77 19.99 43.91
N GLN A 15 8.60 20.38 42.95
CA GLN A 15 8.09 20.77 41.65
C GLN A 15 7.58 19.52 40.93
N PRO A 16 6.30 19.46 40.53
CA PRO A 16 5.78 18.33 39.79
C PRO A 16 6.51 18.26 38.45
N ILE A 17 7.37 17.26 38.29
CA ILE A 17 8.10 16.95 37.04
C ILE A 17 7.12 16.63 35.88
N ARG A 18 5.82 16.50 36.16
CA ARG A 18 4.76 16.41 35.15
C ARG A 18 4.30 17.80 34.70
N SER A 19 5.02 18.37 33.75
CA SER A 19 4.48 19.45 32.92
C SER A 19 3.44 18.88 31.95
N SER A 20 2.17 19.22 32.15
CA SER A 20 1.06 18.80 31.29
C SER A 20 1.27 19.17 29.82
N ALA A 21 1.98 20.27 29.56
CA ALA A 21 2.31 20.71 28.21
C ALA A 21 3.23 19.72 27.46
N GLY A 22 4.20 19.10 28.16
CA GLY A 22 5.07 18.09 27.57
C GLY A 22 4.37 16.76 27.29
N PHE A 23 3.28 16.48 28.00
CA PHE A 23 2.45 15.29 27.76
C PHE A 23 1.59 15.47 26.50
N VAL A 24 0.97 16.64 26.33
CA VAL A 24 0.14 16.97 25.16
C VAL A 24 0.94 16.97 23.86
N THR A 25 2.20 17.42 23.88
CA THR A 25 3.05 17.42 22.67
C THR A 25 3.46 16.01 22.25
N VAL A 26 3.74 15.12 23.20
CA VAL A 26 4.08 13.71 22.91
C VAL A 26 2.86 12.96 22.35
N GLU A 27 1.70 13.15 22.96
CA GLU A 27 0.45 12.53 22.49
C GLU A 27 0.11 13.00 21.07
N LEU A 28 0.23 14.30 20.80
CA LEU A 28 0.03 14.86 19.47
C LEU A 28 1.03 14.30 18.45
N ALA A 29 2.31 14.19 18.82
CA ALA A 29 3.33 13.63 17.93
C ALA A 29 3.03 12.16 17.57
N ILE A 30 2.60 11.35 18.55
CA ILE A 30 2.19 9.97 18.32
C ILE A 30 0.92 9.91 17.46
N ALA A 31 -0.07 10.77 17.73
CA ALA A 31 -1.31 10.81 16.98
C ALA A 31 -1.06 11.16 15.50
N ILE A 32 -0.23 12.17 15.22
CA ILE A 32 0.12 12.56 13.85
C ILE A 32 0.88 11.44 13.14
N ALA A 33 1.87 10.83 13.79
CA ALA A 33 2.62 9.72 13.21
C ALA A 33 1.72 8.52 12.89
N THR A 34 0.81 8.19 13.81
CA THR A 34 -0.15 7.09 13.64
C THR A 34 -1.13 7.38 12.51
N LEU A 35 -1.63 8.62 12.42
CA LEU A 35 -2.52 9.04 11.35
C LEU A 35 -1.82 8.99 9.98
N ALA A 36 -0.59 9.47 9.90
CA ALA A 36 0.21 9.40 8.66
C ALA A 36 0.44 7.95 8.22
N LEU A 37 0.69 7.04 9.17
CA LEU A 37 0.84 5.62 8.90
C LEU A 37 -0.47 4.97 8.44
N ALA A 38 -1.59 5.33 9.07
CA ALA A 38 -2.91 4.85 8.66
C ALA A 38 -3.27 5.30 7.23
N VAL A 39 -3.10 6.60 6.93
CA VAL A 39 -3.37 7.16 5.60
C VAL A 39 -2.48 6.52 4.54
N SER A 40 -1.18 6.39 4.80
CA SER A 40 -0.25 5.77 3.83
C SER A 40 -0.61 4.29 3.57
N THR A 41 -1.04 3.55 4.59
CA THR A 41 -1.50 2.17 4.45
C THR A 41 -2.78 2.07 3.61
N ILE A 42 -3.74 2.97 3.83
CA ILE A 42 -4.99 3.02 3.05
C ILE A 42 -4.70 3.32 1.58
N VAL A 43 -3.86 4.33 1.30
CA VAL A 43 -3.50 4.72 -0.07
C VAL A 43 -2.76 3.59 -0.77
N ALA A 44 -1.85 2.91 -0.07
CA ALA A 44 -1.13 1.75 -0.61
C ALA A 44 -2.10 0.59 -0.95
N GLY A 45 -3.00 0.26 -0.02
CA GLY A 45 -4.01 -0.78 -0.22
C GLY A 45 -4.93 -0.48 -1.39
N LEU A 46 -5.42 0.76 -1.49
CA LEU A 46 -6.27 1.19 -2.61
C LEU A 46 -5.52 1.12 -3.95
N SER A 47 -4.25 1.52 -3.98
CA SER A 47 -3.41 1.49 -5.18
C SER A 47 -3.19 0.06 -5.69
N LEU A 48 -2.98 -0.90 -4.76
CA LEU A 48 -2.87 -2.32 -5.08
C LEU A 48 -4.18 -2.87 -5.62
N TYR A 49 -5.30 -2.55 -4.97
CA TYR A 49 -6.63 -2.98 -5.39
C TYR A 49 -6.99 -2.47 -6.80
N LEU A 50 -6.77 -1.18 -7.06
CA LEU A 50 -6.97 -0.60 -8.39
C LEU A 50 -6.05 -1.23 -9.45
N SER A 51 -4.80 -1.57 -9.09
CA SER A 51 -3.88 -2.25 -10.00
C SER A 51 -4.37 -3.65 -10.37
N GLN A 52 -4.98 -4.36 -9.41
CA GLN A 52 -5.57 -5.68 -9.64
C GLN A 52 -6.79 -5.59 -10.56
N LEU A 53 -7.70 -4.64 -10.34
CA LEU A 53 -8.84 -4.41 -11.22
C LEU A 53 -8.40 -4.12 -12.66
N ASN A 54 -7.45 -3.19 -12.82
CA ASN A 54 -6.91 -2.85 -14.14
C ASN A 54 -6.25 -4.05 -14.83
N LEU A 55 -5.60 -4.95 -14.10
CA LEU A 55 -5.01 -6.18 -14.65
C LEU A 55 -6.08 -7.15 -15.15
N VAL A 56 -7.13 -7.34 -14.37
CA VAL A 56 -8.27 -8.20 -14.75
C VAL A 56 -8.96 -7.66 -15.99
N ASP A 57 -9.25 -6.36 -16.02
CA ASP A 57 -9.85 -5.71 -17.18
C ASP A 57 -8.94 -5.78 -18.41
N THR A 58 -7.62 -5.64 -18.22
CA THR A 58 -6.64 -5.82 -19.30
C THR A 58 -6.64 -7.25 -19.83
N ALA A 59 -6.68 -8.26 -18.96
CA ALA A 59 -6.72 -9.66 -19.36
C ALA A 59 -7.99 -9.98 -20.17
N HIS A 60 -9.16 -9.53 -19.71
CA HIS A 60 -10.41 -9.72 -20.44
C HIS A 60 -10.43 -8.98 -21.77
N THR A 61 -9.96 -7.74 -21.80
CA THR A 61 -9.89 -6.94 -23.02
C THR A 61 -8.93 -7.58 -24.03
N ALA A 62 -7.76 -8.02 -23.58
CA ALA A 62 -6.78 -8.71 -24.40
C ALA A 62 -7.34 -10.02 -24.97
N ALA A 63 -8.03 -10.82 -24.17
CA ALA A 63 -8.64 -12.06 -24.64
C ALA A 63 -9.71 -11.81 -25.71
N ARG A 64 -10.57 -10.79 -25.52
CA ARG A 64 -11.58 -10.42 -26.51
C ARG A 64 -10.99 -9.86 -27.79
N MET A 65 -9.98 -8.99 -27.69
CA MET A 65 -9.28 -8.46 -28.87
C MET A 65 -8.55 -9.56 -29.63
N ALA A 66 -7.85 -10.44 -28.93
CA ALA A 66 -7.13 -11.55 -29.54
C ALA A 66 -8.07 -12.57 -30.20
N ALA A 67 -9.25 -12.84 -29.62
CA ALA A 67 -10.29 -13.65 -30.27
C ALA A 67 -10.82 -13.03 -31.58
N ARG A 68 -10.75 -11.70 -31.72
CA ARG A 68 -11.10 -10.98 -32.96
C ARG A 68 -9.93 -10.78 -33.92
N GLY A 69 -8.73 -11.26 -33.57
CA GLY A 69 -7.51 -11.01 -34.35
C GLY A 69 -7.00 -9.56 -34.27
N GLU A 70 -7.45 -8.78 -33.28
CA GLU A 70 -7.03 -7.40 -33.07
C GLU A 70 -5.76 -7.33 -32.21
N VAL A 71 -4.84 -6.42 -32.54
CA VAL A 71 -3.62 -6.18 -31.75
C VAL A 71 -3.92 -5.21 -30.62
N MET A 72 -3.83 -5.67 -29.37
CA MET A 72 -3.92 -4.80 -28.19
C MET A 72 -2.57 -4.13 -27.91
N ARG A 73 -2.59 -2.82 -27.64
CA ARG A 73 -1.42 -2.13 -27.10
C ARG A 73 -1.23 -2.50 -25.63
N ILE A 74 -0.12 -3.17 -25.33
CA ILE A 74 0.20 -3.59 -23.95
C ILE A 74 0.60 -2.35 -23.12
N PRO A 75 -0.04 -2.08 -21.97
CA PRO A 75 0.36 -1.00 -21.09
C PRO A 75 1.79 -1.17 -20.55
N THR A 76 2.47 -0.06 -20.28
CA THR A 76 3.86 -0.11 -19.79
C THR A 76 3.96 -0.85 -18.45
N GLY A 77 4.95 -1.73 -18.33
CA GLY A 77 5.19 -2.53 -17.12
C GLY A 77 4.26 -3.73 -16.96
N VAL A 78 3.43 -4.03 -17.96
CA VAL A 78 2.59 -5.23 -18.02
C VAL A 78 3.22 -6.24 -18.98
N ARG A 79 3.31 -7.50 -18.55
CA ARG A 79 3.69 -8.65 -19.37
C ARG A 79 2.41 -9.40 -19.75
N MET A 80 2.32 -9.83 -21.01
CA MET A 80 1.19 -10.62 -21.50
C MET A 80 1.71 -11.89 -22.15
N GLN A 81 1.06 -13.01 -21.85
CA GLN A 81 1.31 -14.31 -22.47
C GLN A 81 -0.01 -14.90 -22.94
N GLN A 82 -0.03 -15.37 -24.19
CA GLN A 82 -1.20 -15.98 -24.80
C GLN A 82 -0.91 -17.46 -25.04
N SER A 83 -1.89 -18.32 -24.81
CA SER A 83 -1.82 -19.76 -25.06
C SER A 83 -3.16 -20.21 -25.63
N PHE A 84 -3.12 -21.09 -26.63
CA PHE A 84 -4.33 -21.62 -27.27
C PHE A 84 -4.34 -23.13 -27.07
N VAL A 85 -5.41 -23.64 -26.45
CA VAL A 85 -5.56 -25.07 -26.14
C VAL A 85 -7.02 -25.45 -26.41
N ASP A 86 -7.23 -26.46 -27.26
CA ASP A 86 -8.54 -27.07 -27.55
C ASP A 86 -9.66 -26.07 -27.90
N GLY A 87 -9.37 -25.08 -28.75
CA GLY A 87 -10.35 -24.06 -29.14
C GLY A 87 -10.52 -22.93 -28.14
N VAL A 88 -9.80 -22.94 -27.02
CA VAL A 88 -9.84 -21.91 -25.99
C VAL A 88 -8.56 -21.10 -26.00
N LEU A 89 -8.70 -19.79 -26.13
CA LEU A 89 -7.62 -18.82 -25.97
C LEU A 89 -7.52 -18.40 -24.51
N TYR A 90 -6.37 -18.68 -23.89
CA TYR A 90 -5.98 -18.21 -22.57
C TYR A 90 -5.04 -17.01 -22.71
N VAL A 91 -5.35 -15.95 -21.98
CA VAL A 91 -4.50 -14.76 -21.89
C VAL A 91 -4.14 -14.52 -20.43
N ASN A 92 -2.86 -14.68 -20.12
CA ASN A 92 -2.30 -14.34 -18.83
C ASN A 92 -1.64 -12.95 -18.92
N VAL A 93 -1.96 -12.10 -17.96
CA VAL A 93 -1.43 -10.75 -17.84
C VAL A 93 -0.81 -10.60 -16.46
N ALA A 94 0.46 -10.19 -16.42
CA ALA A 94 1.23 -10.06 -15.20
C ALA A 94 1.86 -8.67 -15.07
N ARG A 95 2.00 -8.18 -13.84
CA ARG A 95 2.70 -6.91 -13.54
C ARG A 95 3.50 -7.06 -12.26
N ASP A 96 4.73 -6.57 -12.30
CA ASP A 96 5.56 -6.47 -11.10
C ASP A 96 5.26 -5.14 -10.40
N ILE A 97 4.91 -5.21 -9.12
CA ILE A 97 4.73 -4.05 -8.26
C ILE A 97 5.78 -4.12 -7.16
N SER A 98 6.56 -3.05 -7.05
CA SER A 98 7.55 -2.90 -5.99
C SER A 98 6.95 -2.07 -4.86
N PHE A 99 6.87 -2.65 -3.67
CA PHE A 99 6.40 -1.96 -2.47
C PHE A 99 7.38 -2.16 -1.32
N LEU A 100 7.88 -1.06 -0.73
CA LEU A 100 8.78 -1.06 0.43
C LEU A 100 9.88 -2.14 0.34
N SER A 101 10.66 -2.13 -0.77
CA SER A 101 11.74 -3.09 -1.12
C SER A 101 11.34 -4.51 -1.54
N LYS A 102 10.06 -4.89 -1.43
CA LYS A 102 9.57 -6.20 -1.88
C LYS A 102 8.90 -6.10 -3.24
N SER A 103 9.30 -6.95 -4.18
CA SER A 103 8.55 -7.14 -5.42
C SER A 103 7.42 -8.13 -5.19
N MET A 104 6.22 -7.76 -5.64
CA MET A 104 5.05 -8.61 -5.68
C MET A 104 4.58 -8.67 -7.12
N GLN A 105 4.40 -9.89 -7.64
CA GLN A 105 3.85 -10.07 -8.98
C GLN A 105 2.34 -10.23 -8.87
N LEU A 106 1.59 -9.30 -9.45
CA LEU A 106 0.17 -9.47 -9.67
C LEU A 106 -0.03 -10.15 -11.02
N GLN A 107 -0.94 -11.12 -11.06
CA GLN A 107 -1.30 -11.84 -12.28
C GLN A 107 -2.81 -11.95 -12.39
N ALA A 108 -3.33 -11.85 -13.61
CA ALA A 108 -4.72 -12.10 -13.96
C ALA A 108 -4.76 -12.97 -15.21
N THR A 109 -5.69 -13.93 -15.26
CA THR A 109 -5.88 -14.80 -16.43
C THR A 109 -7.31 -14.69 -16.90
N ALA A 110 -7.49 -14.52 -18.21
CA ALA A 110 -8.79 -14.57 -18.87
C ALA A 110 -8.77 -15.65 -19.94
N SER A 111 -9.93 -16.26 -20.20
CA SER A 111 -10.10 -17.27 -21.24
C SER A 111 -11.31 -16.95 -22.12
N VAL A 112 -11.20 -17.19 -23.42
CA VAL A 112 -12.28 -17.01 -24.40
C VAL A 112 -12.29 -18.22 -25.34
N VAL A 113 -13.48 -18.77 -25.61
CA VAL A 113 -13.68 -19.81 -26.62
C VAL A 113 -13.66 -19.15 -27.99
N VAL A 114 -12.84 -19.67 -28.91
CA VAL A 114 -12.72 -19.21 -30.29
C VAL A 114 -13.35 -20.28 -31.16
N GLU A 115 -14.53 -19.98 -31.71
CA GLU A 115 -15.24 -20.82 -32.69
C GLU A 115 -14.68 -20.66 -34.10
#